data_AF-A0A5L8NAV1-F1
#
_entry.id   AF-A0A5L8NAV1-F1
#
_cell.length_a   1.000
_cell.length_b   1.000
_cell.length_c   1.000
_cell.angle_alpha   90.00
_cell.angle_beta   90.00
_cell.angle_gamma   90.00
#
_symmetry.space_group_name_H-M   'P 1'
#
loop_
_entity.id
_entity.type
_entity.pdbx_description
1 polymer ?
#
loop_
_entity_poly.entity_id
_entity_poly.type
_entity_poly.pdbx_seq_one_letter_code
_entity_poly.pdbx_strand_id
1 'polypeptide(L)'
;MDEAAQSPLNDDEARLAVLENEISQAEASLEGDFASFAAAKLENDEALSELFFEDKESFIKSILSLQNEFLKDLQNKVDEANTLRGQIGQKKAFDNIQAAADAFDAQNLGVSADALLDFFQKDLSPRAKASVEGLEPSEFFNELYRLYQAQNQSGEEELPQRLEASSASVENGNDSLLTQRF
;
A
#
# COMPACT_ATOMS: atom_id res chain seq x y z
N MET A 1 -27.69 23.83 -12.16
CA MET A 1 -26.95 23.94 -10.88
C MET A 1 -27.01 22.56 -10.29
N ASP A 2 -26.04 21.71 -10.66
CA ASP A 2 -25.93 20.36 -10.12
C ASP A 2 -25.13 20.43 -8.83
N GLU A 3 -25.85 20.47 -7.72
CA GLU A 3 -25.34 20.30 -6.36
C GLU A 3 -25.55 18.82 -5.95
N ALA A 4 -25.21 17.91 -6.86
CA ALA A 4 -25.39 16.46 -6.69
C ALA A 4 -24.07 15.74 -6.93
N ALA A 5 -23.57 15.12 -5.86
CA ALA A 5 -22.41 14.23 -5.80
C ALA A 5 -21.02 14.90 -5.87
N GLN A 6 -20.68 15.71 -4.86
CA GLN A 6 -19.31 15.59 -4.35
C GLN A 6 -19.19 14.18 -3.75
N SER A 7 -18.32 13.35 -4.33
CA SER A 7 -18.12 11.96 -3.87
C SER A 7 -17.62 11.96 -2.43
N PRO A 8 -18.03 11.02 -1.56
CA PRO A 8 -17.57 10.95 -0.18
C PRO A 8 -16.03 10.90 -0.03
N LEU A 9 -15.30 10.57 -1.10
CA LEU A 9 -13.83 10.63 -1.13
C LEU A 9 -13.32 12.07 -1.07
N ASN A 10 -13.98 12.99 -1.79
CA ASN A 10 -13.60 14.41 -1.81
C ASN A 10 -13.86 15.07 -0.44
N ASP A 11 -14.91 14.64 0.26
CA ASP A 11 -15.22 15.12 1.61
C ASP A 11 -14.18 14.64 2.63
N ASP A 12 -13.79 13.36 2.54
CA ASP A 12 -12.74 12.78 3.39
C ASP A 12 -11.38 13.46 3.14
N GLU A 13 -11.02 13.73 1.87
CA GLU A 13 -9.79 14.45 1.52
C GLU A 13 -9.80 15.89 2.02
N ALA A 14 -10.93 16.59 1.92
CA ALA A 14 -11.07 17.94 2.45
C ALA A 14 -10.94 17.97 3.97
N ARG A 15 -11.55 17.01 4.67
CA ARG A 15 -11.40 16.86 6.13
C ARG A 15 -9.98 16.55 6.53
N LEU A 16 -9.28 15.67 5.79
CA LEU A 16 -7.88 15.36 6.05
C LEU A 16 -7.01 16.62 5.92
N ALA A 17 -7.22 17.43 4.88
CA ALA A 17 -6.48 18.68 4.69
C ALA A 17 -6.69 19.68 5.85
N VAL A 18 -7.92 19.76 6.38
CA VAL A 18 -8.21 20.58 7.56
C VAL A 18 -7.45 20.05 8.79
N LEU A 19 -7.52 18.74 9.07
CA LEU A 19 -6.82 18.13 10.20
C LEU A 19 -5.30 18.32 10.10
N GLU A 20 -4.71 18.14 8.91
CA GLU A 20 -3.28 18.34 8.70
C GLU A 20 -2.87 19.80 8.92
N ASN A 21 -3.74 20.75 8.57
CA ASN A 21 -3.51 22.16 8.86
C ASN A 21 -3.58 22.46 10.37
N GLU A 22 -4.59 21.93 11.07
CA GLU A 22 -4.71 22.09 12.53
C GLU A 22 -3.51 21.48 13.28
N ILE A 23 -3.08 20.29 12.89
CA ILE A 23 -1.88 19.63 13.44
C ILE A 23 -0.65 20.50 13.22
N SER A 24 -0.44 20.98 11.98
CA SER A 24 0.72 21.82 11.66
C SER A 24 0.73 23.13 12.45
N GLN A 25 -0.43 23.76 12.66
CA GLN A 25 -0.54 24.95 13.51
C GLN A 25 -0.20 24.64 14.96
N ALA A 26 -0.74 23.54 15.52
CA ALA A 26 -0.47 23.12 16.89
C ALA A 26 0.99 22.74 17.11
N GLU A 27 1.64 22.09 16.14
CA GLU A 27 3.06 21.77 16.18
C GLU A 27 3.93 23.04 16.13
N ALA A 28 3.53 24.03 15.34
CA ALA A 28 4.28 25.28 15.20
C ALA A 28 4.31 26.13 16.49
N SER A 29 3.26 26.06 17.31
CA SER A 29 3.19 26.78 18.59
C SER A 29 3.49 25.89 19.81
N LEU A 30 3.76 24.59 19.60
CA LEU A 30 3.78 23.56 20.64
C LEU A 30 4.62 23.92 21.86
N GLU A 31 5.87 24.28 21.66
CA GLU A 31 6.80 24.55 22.76
C GLU A 31 6.39 25.77 23.59
N GLY A 32 5.91 26.82 22.92
CA GLY A 32 5.47 28.06 23.55
C GLY A 32 4.15 27.90 24.32
N ASP A 33 3.20 27.18 23.72
CA ASP A 33 1.90 26.90 24.34
C ASP A 33 2.06 25.95 25.52
N PHE A 34 2.93 24.93 25.40
CA PHE A 34 3.26 24.05 26.51
C PHE A 34 3.95 24.80 27.65
N ALA A 35 4.93 25.66 27.36
CA ALA A 35 5.59 26.45 28.38
C ALA A 35 4.60 27.35 29.13
N SER A 36 3.67 27.97 28.41
CA SER A 36 2.61 28.81 29.00
C SER A 36 1.65 27.98 29.87
N PHE A 37 1.23 26.81 29.38
CA PHE A 37 0.39 25.86 30.13
C PHE A 37 1.08 25.36 31.40
N ALA A 38 2.34 24.94 31.31
CA ALA A 38 3.12 24.45 32.45
C ALA A 38 3.38 25.55 33.48
N ALA A 39 3.71 26.76 33.04
CA ALA A 39 3.87 27.92 33.91
C ALA A 39 2.57 28.22 34.68
N ALA A 40 1.42 28.23 33.99
CA ALA A 40 0.13 28.42 34.64
C ALA A 40 -0.16 27.32 35.67
N LYS A 41 0.18 26.05 35.41
CA LYS A 41 0.02 24.97 36.41
C LYS A 41 0.92 25.18 37.62
N LEU A 42 2.16 25.60 37.42
CA LEU A 42 3.12 25.89 38.49
C LEU A 42 2.67 27.05 39.38
N GLU A 43 2.12 28.11 38.79
CA GLU A 43 1.59 29.26 39.54
C GLU A 43 0.37 28.91 40.40
N ASN A 44 -0.40 27.89 40.01
CA ASN A 44 -1.65 27.51 40.67
C ASN A 44 -1.53 26.26 41.55
N ASP A 45 -0.38 25.59 41.58
CA ASP A 45 -0.11 24.40 42.39
C ASP A 45 1.15 24.60 43.24
N GLU A 46 0.95 24.98 44.50
CA GLU A 46 2.02 25.25 45.46
C GLU A 46 2.86 24.00 45.74
N ALA A 47 2.24 22.81 45.82
CA ALA A 47 2.94 21.55 46.04
C ALA A 47 3.85 21.21 44.84
N LEU A 48 3.39 21.47 43.62
CA LEU A 48 4.23 21.30 42.43
C LEU A 48 5.42 22.28 42.43
N SER A 49 5.22 23.51 42.90
CA SER A 49 6.31 24.50 43.03
C SER A 49 7.32 24.11 44.12
N GLU A 50 6.87 23.55 45.24
CA GLU A 50 7.74 23.06 46.32
C GLU A 50 8.67 21.93 45.83
N LEU A 51 8.18 21.02 44.98
CA LEU A 51 8.99 19.94 44.40
C LEU A 51 10.24 20.46 43.69
N PHE A 52 10.20 21.65 43.07
CA PHE A 52 11.38 22.23 42.43
C PHE A 52 12.56 22.41 43.40
N PHE A 53 12.25 22.78 44.65
CA PHE A 53 13.25 23.01 45.69
C PHE A 53 13.59 21.74 46.45
N GLU A 54 12.58 20.92 46.78
CA GLU A 54 12.70 19.78 47.68
C GLU A 54 13.09 18.48 46.97
N ASP A 55 12.53 18.21 45.79
CA ASP A 55 12.75 16.98 45.02
C ASP A 55 12.67 17.23 43.51
N LYS A 56 13.82 17.59 42.94
CA LYS A 56 13.97 17.90 41.52
C LYS A 56 13.59 16.74 40.61
N GLU A 57 13.76 15.49 41.05
CA GLU A 57 13.41 14.34 40.21
C GLU A 57 11.88 14.23 40.09
N SER A 58 11.17 14.34 41.22
CA SER A 58 9.71 14.34 41.24
C SER A 58 9.11 15.55 40.53
N PHE A 59 9.76 16.72 40.63
CA PHE A 59 9.40 17.89 39.83
C PHE A 59 9.44 17.61 38.33
N ILE A 60 10.57 17.09 37.81
CA ILE A 60 10.73 16.81 36.38
C ILE A 60 9.72 15.75 35.91
N LYS A 61 9.45 14.70 36.70
CA LYS A 61 8.41 13.71 36.39
C LYS A 61 7.03 14.36 36.27
N SER A 62 6.72 15.32 37.12
CA SER A 62 5.44 16.04 37.09
C SER A 62 5.31 16.92 35.84
N ILE A 63 6.40 17.60 35.43
CA ILE A 63 6.43 18.36 34.16
C ILE A 63 6.23 17.45 32.96
N LEU A 64 6.84 16.26 32.93
CA LEU A 64 6.61 15.27 31.87
C LEU A 64 5.16 14.78 31.86
N SER A 65 4.52 14.62 33.02
CA SER A 65 3.10 14.29 33.09
C SER A 65 2.22 15.41 32.51
N LEU A 66 2.53 16.67 32.81
CA LEU A 66 1.83 17.82 32.23
C LEU A 66 2.03 17.89 30.71
N GLN A 67 3.22 17.56 30.21
CA GLN A 67 3.48 17.46 28.78
C GLN A 67 2.59 16.41 28.12
N ASN A 68 2.44 15.24 28.73
CA ASN A 68 1.55 14.19 28.22
C ASN A 68 0.08 14.59 28.26
N GLU A 69 -0.37 15.31 29.31
CA GLU A 69 -1.72 15.88 29.39
C GLU A 69 -1.96 16.87 28.24
N PHE A 70 -1.01 17.79 28.04
CA PHE A 70 -1.08 18.82 27.02
C PHE A 70 -1.10 18.25 25.60
N LEU A 71 -0.25 17.25 25.33
CA LEU A 71 -0.12 16.62 24.00
C LEU A 71 -1.30 15.73 23.62
N LYS A 72 -2.19 15.38 24.56
CA LYS A 72 -3.25 14.41 24.32
C LYS A 72 -4.20 14.82 23.20
N ASP A 73 -4.56 16.10 23.11
CA ASP A 73 -5.46 16.57 22.04
C ASP A 73 -4.79 16.48 20.66
N LEU A 74 -3.52 16.91 20.58
CA LEU A 74 -2.71 16.81 19.36
C LEU A 74 -2.55 15.34 18.93
N GLN A 75 -2.30 14.43 19.87
CA GLN A 75 -2.22 13.00 19.60
C GLN A 75 -3.52 12.45 19.00
N ASN A 76 -4.67 12.81 19.57
CA ASN A 76 -5.98 12.39 19.03
C ASN A 76 -6.18 12.87 17.59
N LYS A 77 -5.80 14.13 17.28
CA LYS A 77 -5.89 14.69 15.92
C LYS A 77 -4.98 13.94 14.94
N VAL A 78 -3.75 13.63 15.35
CA VAL A 78 -2.80 12.84 14.55
C VAL A 78 -3.35 11.43 14.29
N ASP A 79 -3.92 10.78 15.29
CA ASP A 79 -4.53 9.45 15.16
C ASP A 79 -5.74 9.46 14.21
N GLU A 80 -6.57 10.51 14.30
CA GLU A 80 -7.71 10.73 13.40
C GLU A 80 -7.24 10.94 11.96
N ALA A 81 -6.24 11.80 11.74
CA ALA A 81 -5.67 12.05 10.42
C ALA A 81 -5.06 10.78 9.80
N ASN A 82 -4.35 9.97 10.60
CA ASN A 82 -3.78 8.70 10.15
C ASN A 82 -4.86 7.69 9.77
N THR A 83 -5.93 7.60 10.58
CA THR A 83 -7.09 6.74 10.28
C THR A 83 -7.74 7.14 8.96
N LEU A 84 -8.00 8.44 8.79
CA LEU A 84 -8.63 8.99 7.59
C LEU A 84 -7.75 8.79 6.35
N ARG A 85 -6.43 9.00 6.47
CA ARG A 85 -5.46 8.72 5.40
C ARG A 85 -5.49 7.24 4.98
N GLY A 86 -5.59 6.32 5.95
CA GLY A 86 -5.75 4.89 5.68
C GLY A 86 -7.04 4.57 4.93
N GLN A 87 -8.17 5.16 5.34
CA GLN A 87 -9.47 4.98 4.69
C GLN A 87 -9.47 5.51 3.25
N ILE A 88 -8.94 6.72 3.04
CA ILE A 88 -8.78 7.31 1.70
C ILE A 88 -7.89 6.43 0.83
N GLY A 89 -6.76 5.95 1.36
CA GLY A 89 -5.86 5.06 0.65
C GLY A 89 -6.53 3.76 0.20
N GLN A 90 -7.31 3.12 1.07
CA GLN A 90 -8.07 1.91 0.72
C GLN A 90 -9.12 2.19 -0.35
N LYS A 91 -9.86 3.30 -0.23
CA LYS A 91 -10.89 3.67 -1.20
C LYS A 91 -10.29 3.97 -2.57
N LYS A 92 -9.20 4.73 -2.63
CA LYS A 92 -8.47 4.98 -3.88
C LYS A 92 -7.94 3.69 -4.51
N ALA A 93 -7.41 2.77 -3.71
CA ALA A 93 -6.94 1.49 -4.21
C ALA A 93 -8.09 0.67 -4.82
N PHE A 94 -9.25 0.64 -4.16
CA PHE A 94 -10.46 -0.01 -4.68
C PHE A 94 -10.94 0.65 -5.97
N ASP A 95 -11.06 1.99 -6.00
CA ASP A 95 -11.48 2.75 -7.18
C ASP A 95 -10.52 2.52 -8.36
N ASN A 96 -9.21 2.43 -8.11
CA ASN A 96 -8.20 2.15 -9.14
C ASN A 96 -8.34 0.73 -9.71
N ILE A 97 -8.57 -0.27 -8.85
CA ILE A 97 -8.82 -1.66 -9.29
C ILE A 97 -10.09 -1.74 -10.12
N GLN A 98 -11.18 -1.11 -9.66
CA GLN A 98 -12.44 -1.11 -10.39
C GLN A 98 -12.30 -0.42 -11.74
N ALA A 99 -11.63 0.74 -11.80
CA ALA A 99 -11.38 1.44 -13.05
C ALA A 99 -10.56 0.59 -14.05
N ALA A 100 -9.58 -0.17 -13.56
CA ALA A 100 -8.80 -1.07 -14.41
C ALA A 100 -9.62 -2.27 -14.91
N ALA A 101 -10.50 -2.83 -14.08
CA ALA A 101 -11.44 -3.88 -14.47
C ALA A 101 -12.40 -3.37 -15.57
N ASP A 102 -13.02 -2.21 -15.35
CA ASP A 102 -13.92 -1.59 -16.32
C ASP A 102 -13.22 -1.27 -17.64
N ALA A 103 -11.97 -0.77 -17.56
CA ALA A 103 -11.15 -0.48 -18.74
C ALA A 103 -10.73 -1.75 -19.49
N PHE A 104 -10.52 -2.87 -18.78
CA PHE A 104 -10.28 -4.17 -19.39
C PHE A 104 -11.53 -4.67 -20.13
N ASP A 105 -12.69 -4.64 -19.47
CA ASP A 105 -13.97 -5.09 -20.06
C ASP A 105 -14.36 -4.28 -21.30
N ALA A 106 -14.07 -2.97 -21.29
CA ALA A 106 -14.30 -2.09 -22.43
C ALA A 106 -13.53 -2.48 -23.70
N GLN A 107 -12.45 -3.28 -23.58
CA GLN A 107 -11.69 -3.79 -24.73
C GLN A 107 -12.41 -4.94 -25.46
N ASN A 108 -13.50 -5.48 -24.90
CA ASN A 108 -14.34 -6.51 -25.53
C ASN A 108 -13.54 -7.76 -25.98
N LEU A 109 -12.62 -8.22 -25.15
CA LEU A 109 -11.68 -9.32 -25.46
C LEU A 109 -12.29 -10.73 -25.34
N GLY A 110 -13.62 -10.82 -25.18
CA GLY A 110 -14.36 -12.08 -25.07
C GLY A 110 -14.31 -12.75 -23.69
N VAL A 111 -13.60 -12.16 -22.73
CA VAL A 111 -13.54 -12.57 -21.32
C VAL A 111 -13.66 -11.32 -20.45
N SER A 112 -14.33 -11.41 -19.31
CA SER A 112 -14.48 -10.29 -18.38
C SER A 112 -13.39 -10.26 -17.31
N ALA A 113 -13.17 -9.09 -16.72
CA ALA A 113 -12.30 -8.88 -15.58
C ALA A 113 -12.67 -9.81 -14.41
N ASP A 114 -13.98 -9.98 -14.14
CA ASP A 114 -14.47 -10.92 -13.12
C ASP A 114 -14.06 -12.37 -13.40
N ALA A 115 -14.13 -12.81 -14.65
CA ALA A 115 -13.72 -14.15 -15.04
C ALA A 115 -12.19 -14.34 -14.88
N LEU A 116 -11.40 -13.30 -15.13
CA LEU A 116 -9.96 -13.31 -14.89
C LEU A 116 -9.61 -13.33 -13.40
N LEU A 117 -10.37 -12.62 -12.55
CA LEU A 117 -10.22 -12.68 -11.10
C LEU A 117 -10.55 -14.08 -10.57
N ASP A 118 -11.60 -14.71 -11.10
CA ASP A 118 -11.95 -16.08 -10.78
C ASP A 118 -10.82 -17.05 -11.17
N PHE A 119 -10.28 -16.91 -12.37
CA PHE A 119 -9.12 -17.66 -12.85
C PHE A 119 -7.89 -17.47 -11.94
N PHE A 120 -7.61 -16.23 -11.55
CA PHE A 120 -6.56 -15.91 -10.58
C PHE A 120 -6.78 -16.65 -9.25
N GLN A 121 -7.98 -16.63 -8.70
CA GLN A 121 -8.24 -17.26 -7.39
C GLN A 121 -8.18 -18.79 -7.45
N LYS A 122 -8.81 -19.39 -8.47
CA LYS A 122 -9.15 -20.82 -8.50
C LYS A 122 -8.14 -21.67 -9.28
N ASP A 123 -7.62 -21.16 -10.39
CA ASP A 123 -6.93 -21.99 -11.39
C ASP A 123 -5.43 -21.68 -11.51
N LEU A 124 -5.01 -20.50 -11.05
CA LEU A 124 -3.62 -20.07 -11.12
C LEU A 124 -2.74 -20.70 -10.02
N SER A 125 -1.59 -21.27 -10.44
CA SER A 125 -0.62 -21.86 -9.52
C SER A 125 0.04 -20.81 -8.61
N PRO A 126 0.54 -21.17 -7.41
CA PRO A 126 1.17 -20.22 -6.50
C PRO A 126 2.33 -19.43 -7.11
N ARG A 127 3.13 -20.08 -7.98
CA ARG A 127 4.24 -19.44 -8.67
C ARG A 127 3.78 -18.37 -9.67
N ALA A 128 2.68 -18.63 -10.36
CA ALA A 128 2.12 -17.70 -11.34
C ALA A 128 1.28 -16.59 -10.67
N LYS A 129 0.67 -16.86 -9.51
CA LYS A 129 0.11 -15.82 -8.63
C LYS A 129 1.20 -14.84 -8.20
N ALA A 130 2.33 -15.34 -7.71
CA ALA A 130 3.46 -14.51 -7.29
C ALA A 130 4.08 -13.66 -8.42
N SER A 131 3.91 -14.03 -9.71
CA SER A 131 4.40 -13.22 -10.83
C SER A 131 3.47 -12.08 -11.23
N VAL A 132 2.21 -12.11 -10.80
CA VAL A 132 1.23 -11.04 -11.05
C VAL A 132 0.91 -10.23 -9.78
N GLU A 133 1.22 -10.79 -8.61
CA GLU A 133 1.16 -10.08 -7.33
C GLU A 133 2.08 -8.86 -7.34
N GLY A 134 1.53 -7.70 -6.98
CA GLY A 134 2.27 -6.44 -6.94
C GLY A 134 2.36 -5.67 -8.26
N LEU A 135 1.77 -6.18 -9.34
CA LEU A 135 1.56 -5.41 -10.56
C LEU A 135 0.50 -4.31 -10.34
N GLU A 136 0.63 -3.21 -11.07
CA GLU A 136 -0.43 -2.20 -11.12
C GLU A 136 -1.72 -2.80 -11.70
N PRO A 137 -2.92 -2.37 -11.27
CA PRO A 137 -4.18 -3.02 -11.64
C PRO A 137 -4.38 -3.23 -13.15
N SER A 138 -4.01 -2.25 -13.97
CA SER A 138 -4.09 -2.37 -15.43
C SER A 138 -3.15 -3.44 -16.00
N GLU A 139 -1.92 -3.51 -15.49
CA GLU A 139 -0.94 -4.53 -15.89
C GLU A 139 -1.36 -5.92 -15.39
N PHE A 140 -1.90 -5.98 -14.18
CA PHE A 140 -2.44 -7.18 -13.58
C PHE A 140 -3.52 -7.84 -14.46
N PHE A 141 -4.55 -7.09 -14.89
CA PHE A 141 -5.59 -7.64 -15.77
C PHE A 141 -5.05 -8.09 -17.13
N ASN A 142 -4.13 -7.32 -17.73
CA ASN A 142 -3.51 -7.67 -19.00
C ASN A 142 -2.67 -8.96 -18.90
N GLU A 143 -1.91 -9.11 -17.82
CA GLU A 143 -1.06 -10.30 -17.61
C GLU A 143 -1.91 -11.53 -17.25
N LEU A 144 -2.98 -11.36 -16.45
CA LEU A 144 -3.95 -12.42 -16.22
C LEU A 144 -4.59 -12.90 -17.52
N TYR A 145 -4.96 -11.98 -18.41
CA TYR A 145 -5.51 -12.33 -19.72
C TYR A 145 -4.52 -13.12 -20.57
N ARG A 146 -3.24 -12.73 -20.57
CA ARG A 146 -2.16 -13.45 -21.27
C ARG A 146 -2.02 -14.89 -20.75
N LEU A 147 -2.04 -15.07 -19.42
CA LEU A 147 -1.95 -16.38 -18.79
C LEU A 147 -3.19 -17.23 -19.07
N TYR A 148 -4.37 -16.63 -19.03
CA TYR A 148 -5.64 -17.27 -19.37
C TYR A 148 -5.65 -17.78 -20.82
N GLN A 149 -5.18 -16.95 -21.77
CA GLN A 149 -5.01 -17.37 -23.16
C GLN A 149 -4.00 -18.51 -23.29
N ALA A 150 -2.83 -18.40 -22.65
CA ALA A 150 -1.81 -19.44 -22.75
C ALA A 150 -2.33 -20.80 -22.25
N GLN A 151 -3.14 -20.81 -21.19
CA GLN A 151 -3.72 -22.04 -20.64
C GLN A 151 -4.84 -22.61 -21.53
N ASN A 152 -5.67 -21.76 -22.13
CA ASN A 152 -6.80 -22.20 -22.96
C ASN A 152 -6.43 -22.48 -24.42
N GLN A 153 -5.43 -21.79 -24.98
CA GLN A 153 -4.88 -22.07 -26.32
C GLN A 153 -4.01 -23.34 -26.33
N SER A 154 -3.45 -23.74 -25.17
CA SER A 154 -2.79 -25.05 -25.03
C SER A 154 -3.74 -26.26 -25.18
N GLY A 155 -5.05 -26.03 -25.35
CA GLY A 155 -6.05 -27.05 -25.66
C GLY A 155 -6.42 -27.17 -27.15
N GLU A 156 -5.97 -26.26 -28.03
CA GLU A 156 -6.37 -26.19 -29.44
C GLU A 156 -5.17 -26.01 -30.42
N GLU A 157 -4.05 -26.69 -30.17
CA GLU A 157 -3.05 -26.91 -31.22
C GLU A 157 -2.83 -28.41 -31.46
N GLU A 158 -3.32 -28.86 -32.62
CA GLU A 158 -2.88 -30.09 -33.26
C GLU A 158 -1.35 -30.12 -33.25
N LEU A 159 -0.80 -31.08 -32.53
CA LEU A 159 0.63 -31.43 -32.55
C LEU A 159 1.10 -31.44 -34.02
N PRO A 160 2.08 -30.60 -34.41
CA PRO A 160 2.73 -30.77 -35.70
C PRO A 160 3.30 -32.18 -35.74
N GLN A 161 2.86 -32.97 -36.72
CA GLN A 161 3.35 -34.32 -36.96
C GLN A 161 4.86 -34.32 -36.83
N ARG A 162 5.38 -35.15 -35.92
CA ARG A 162 6.81 -35.43 -35.80
C ARG A 162 7.28 -35.83 -37.19
N LEU A 163 8.02 -34.92 -37.85
CA LEU A 163 8.83 -35.26 -39.01
C LEU A 163 9.67 -36.48 -38.61
N GLU A 164 9.44 -37.59 -39.30
CA GLU A 164 10.28 -38.77 -39.22
C GLU A 164 11.72 -38.32 -39.47
N ALA A 165 12.54 -38.44 -38.44
CA ALA A 165 13.98 -38.33 -38.58
C ALA A 165 14.44 -39.57 -39.36
N SER A 166 14.47 -39.44 -40.69
CA SER A 166 15.13 -40.36 -41.59
C SER A 166 16.56 -40.59 -41.10
N SER A 167 16.81 -41.82 -40.67
CA SER A 167 18.14 -42.34 -40.35
C SER A 167 19.07 -42.13 -41.52
N ALA A 168 20.02 -41.20 -41.39
CA ALA A 168 21.20 -41.13 -42.24
C ALA A 168 22.44 -41.21 -41.36
N SER A 169 22.92 -42.45 -41.21
CA SER A 169 24.26 -42.76 -40.73
C SER A 169 25.30 -42.02 -41.56
N VAL A 170 26.23 -41.30 -40.92
CA VAL A 170 27.58 -41.13 -41.46
C VAL A 170 28.61 -41.27 -40.34
N GLU A 171 29.53 -42.17 -40.62
CA GLU A 171 30.71 -42.64 -39.92
C GLU A 171 31.76 -41.56 -39.56
N ASN A 172 32.42 -41.81 -38.42
CA ASN A 172 33.85 -41.69 -38.11
C ASN A 172 34.63 -40.42 -38.49
N GLY A 173 35.21 -39.79 -37.46
CA GLY A 173 36.27 -38.79 -37.60
C GLY A 173 36.88 -38.42 -36.26
N ASN A 174 37.77 -39.29 -35.77
CA ASN A 174 38.64 -39.16 -34.62
C ASN A 174 39.43 -37.82 -34.63
N ASP A 175 39.27 -36.96 -33.63
CA ASP A 175 40.45 -36.26 -33.09
C ASP A 175 40.30 -35.85 -31.62
N SER A 176 41.40 -36.09 -30.94
CA SER A 176 41.67 -35.91 -29.53
C SER A 176 41.94 -34.44 -29.23
N LEU A 177 41.57 -33.96 -28.05
CA LEU A 177 42.56 -33.57 -27.03
C LEU A 177 41.90 -32.94 -25.81
N LEU A 178 42.10 -33.63 -24.70
CA LEU A 178 42.10 -33.15 -23.33
C LEU A 178 42.83 -31.80 -23.21
N THR A 179 42.25 -30.85 -22.45
CA THR A 179 43.00 -30.25 -21.33
C THR A 179 42.08 -29.59 -20.31
N GLN A 180 42.22 -30.10 -19.09
CA GLN A 180 41.70 -29.57 -17.84
C GLN A 180 42.55 -28.39 -17.33
N ARG A 181 41.91 -27.56 -16.50
CA ARG A 181 42.45 -26.75 -15.39
C ARG A 181 43.46 -25.66 -15.72
N PHE A 182 43.08 -24.42 -15.40
CA PHE A 182 43.60 -23.69 -14.23
C PHE A 182 42.45 -22.95 -13.54
#